data_AF-A0A3B0U8N7-F1
#
_entry.id   AF-A0A3B0U8N7-F1
#
_cell.length_a   1.000
_cell.length_b   1.000
_cell.length_c   1.000
_cell.angle_alpha   90.00
_cell.angle_beta   90.00
_cell.angle_gamma   90.00
#
_symmetry.space_group_name_H-M   'P 1'
#
loop_
_entity.id
_entity.type
_entity.pdbx_description
1 polymer ?
#
loop_
_entity_poly.entity_id
_entity_poly.type
_entity_poly.pdbx_seq_one_letter_code
_entity_poly.pdbx_strand_id
1 'polypeptide(L)'
;MSRKWSGKKIFKAGFCIAISAFALGGCDQKIPGHPEKIASEYIKAVQRNDFKTIYRLNFDTSRSSKYLKCSDGKAENKICEQNFRENKTIYENAELNFSPGVRWVEKHYFPASALVDIGEPYPPAAAGEDDINSKYERAVSVFVPVKVEYPDQNEAPSQDDRKIKTASFECVFRKIREGGNVRVYSHDIKWYFAGCVFNAQSVTYR
;
A
#
# COMPACT_ATOMS: atom_id res chain seq x y z
N MET A 1 40.42 52.18 37.56
CA MET A 1 40.58 51.11 38.58
C MET A 1 39.76 49.91 38.16
N SER A 2 40.43 48.78 38.06
CA SER A 2 39.89 47.47 37.70
C SER A 2 39.13 46.83 38.86
N ARG A 3 38.08 46.07 38.56
CA ARG A 3 37.73 44.85 39.30
C ARG A 3 36.89 43.93 38.41
N LYS A 4 37.57 42.90 37.88
CA LYS A 4 36.97 41.64 37.45
C LYS A 4 36.81 40.75 38.68
N TRP A 5 35.67 40.08 38.80
CA TRP A 5 35.45 38.77 39.40
C TRP A 5 33.95 38.47 39.17
N SER A 6 33.43 37.28 38.88
CA SER A 6 33.89 35.97 38.37
C SER A 6 32.71 35.04 38.66
N GLY A 7 32.42 34.07 37.79
CA GLY A 7 31.83 32.81 38.25
C GLY A 7 30.32 32.61 38.10
N LYS A 8 29.99 31.73 37.15
CA LYS A 8 28.71 31.06 36.90
C LYS A 8 28.12 30.37 38.15
N LYS A 9 26.80 30.42 38.32
CA LYS A 9 26.00 29.24 38.73
C LYS A 9 24.67 29.20 37.97
N ILE A 10 24.55 28.13 37.21
CA ILE A 10 23.37 27.60 36.54
C ILE A 10 22.44 27.00 37.61
N PHE A 11 21.17 27.36 37.62
CA PHE A 11 20.02 26.54 38.09
C PHE A 11 18.76 27.21 37.51
N LYS A 12 18.28 26.83 36.32
CA LYS A 12 17.19 25.86 36.08
C LYS A 12 15.95 26.09 36.96
N ALA A 13 14.90 26.70 36.40
CA ALA A 13 13.53 26.16 36.29
C ALA A 13 12.49 27.27 36.00
N GLY A 14 11.48 26.94 35.18
CA GLY A 14 10.21 27.71 35.05
C GLY A 14 10.13 28.59 33.80
N PHE A 15 9.89 28.08 32.59
CA PHE A 15 8.58 27.66 32.07
C PHE A 15 7.60 28.83 31.87
N CYS A 16 7.80 29.59 30.79
CA CYS A 16 6.72 30.34 30.14
C CYS A 16 6.55 29.79 28.72
N ILE A 17 5.77 28.72 28.63
CA ILE A 17 5.09 28.31 27.40
C ILE A 17 4.00 29.36 27.13
N ALA A 18 4.03 29.93 25.94
CA ALA A 18 2.88 30.22 25.08
C ALA A 18 3.29 31.34 24.14
N ILE A 19 3.64 31.00 22.89
CA ILE A 19 3.47 31.75 21.65
C ILE A 19 4.35 31.03 20.61
N SER A 20 3.76 29.99 20.01
CA SER A 20 4.06 29.45 18.66
C SER A 20 3.51 28.02 18.52
N ALA A 21 2.26 27.81 18.92
CA ALA A 21 1.49 26.57 18.67
C ALA A 21 0.31 26.85 17.72
N PHE A 22 0.51 27.75 16.76
CA PHE A 22 -0.38 27.95 15.62
C PHE A 22 0.46 27.88 14.34
N ALA A 23 0.04 27.03 13.41
CA ALA A 23 0.76 26.50 12.24
C ALA A 23 1.79 25.42 12.63
N LEU A 24 1.45 24.14 12.72
CA LEU A 24 0.85 23.34 11.65
C LEU A 24 -0.14 22.34 12.25
N GLY A 25 -1.39 22.78 12.44
CA GLY A 25 -2.52 21.87 12.28
C GLY A 25 -2.60 21.52 10.80
N GLY A 26 -1.68 20.66 10.34
CA GLY A 26 -1.99 19.84 9.18
C GLY A 26 -3.24 19.09 9.59
N CYS A 27 -4.37 19.36 8.93
CA CYS A 27 -5.43 18.37 8.93
C CYS A 27 -4.74 17.07 8.53
N ASP A 28 -4.58 16.14 9.48
CA ASP A 28 -4.42 14.73 9.16
C ASP A 28 -5.61 14.43 8.27
N GLN A 29 -5.44 14.56 6.95
CA GLN A 29 -6.39 14.04 5.99
C GLN A 29 -6.22 12.53 6.06
N LYS A 30 -6.70 11.94 7.16
CA LYS A 30 -6.72 10.51 7.35
C LYS A 30 -7.51 9.95 6.18
N ILE A 31 -6.83 9.16 5.36
CA ILE A 31 -7.46 8.48 4.25
C ILE A 31 -8.50 7.52 4.86
N PRO A 32 -9.79 7.69 4.56
CA PRO A 32 -10.83 6.88 5.16
C PRO A 32 -10.71 5.43 4.65
N GLY A 33 -11.16 4.46 5.46
CA GLY A 33 -11.21 3.06 5.02
C GLY A 33 -10.03 2.17 5.39
N HIS A 34 -9.03 2.69 6.11
CA HIS A 34 -7.89 1.92 6.61
C HIS A 34 -7.12 1.10 5.55
N PRO A 35 -6.66 1.70 4.43
CA PRO A 35 -5.91 0.98 3.39
C PRO A 35 -4.66 0.27 3.95
N GLU A 36 -4.05 0.76 5.02
CA GLU A 36 -2.94 0.12 5.74
C GLU A 36 -3.33 -1.25 6.32
N LYS A 37 -4.57 -1.39 6.82
CA LYS A 37 -5.07 -2.68 7.32
C LYS A 37 -5.31 -3.65 6.18
N ILE A 38 -5.82 -3.17 5.05
CA ILE A 38 -6.03 -3.99 3.85
C ILE A 38 -4.68 -4.45 3.27
N ALA A 39 -3.66 -3.59 3.27
CA ALA A 39 -2.29 -3.98 2.93
C ALA A 39 -1.78 -5.10 3.84
N SER A 40 -1.95 -4.95 5.16
CA SER A 40 -1.56 -5.97 6.12
C SER A 40 -2.28 -7.31 5.89
N GLU A 41 -3.58 -7.28 5.61
CA GLU A 41 -4.37 -8.48 5.33
C GLU A 41 -3.91 -9.15 4.03
N TYR A 42 -3.69 -8.39 2.96
CA TYR A 42 -3.23 -8.91 1.67
C TYR A 42 -1.86 -9.58 1.80
N ILE A 43 -0.89 -8.89 2.40
CA ILE A 43 0.48 -9.40 2.57
C ILE A 43 0.48 -10.68 3.41
N LYS A 44 -0.31 -10.72 4.50
CA LYS A 44 -0.45 -11.96 5.29
C LYS A 44 -1.09 -13.10 4.50
N ALA A 45 -2.03 -12.79 3.60
CA ALA A 45 -2.63 -13.80 2.73
C ALA A 45 -1.60 -14.34 1.72
N VAL A 46 -0.76 -13.47 1.15
CA VAL A 46 0.38 -13.86 0.29
C VAL A 46 1.35 -14.78 1.05
N GLN A 47 1.81 -14.36 2.23
CA GLN A 47 2.74 -15.15 3.06
C GLN A 47 2.21 -16.53 3.47
N ARG A 48 0.88 -16.68 3.54
CA ARG A 48 0.20 -17.94 3.88
C ARG A 48 -0.25 -18.74 2.66
N ASN A 49 0.03 -18.25 1.46
CA ASN A 49 -0.48 -18.79 0.20
C ASN A 49 -2.02 -18.94 0.17
N ASP A 50 -2.75 -18.03 0.83
CA ASP A 50 -4.21 -17.99 0.85
C ASP A 50 -4.75 -17.24 -0.37
N PHE A 51 -4.75 -17.93 -1.51
CA PHE A 51 -5.21 -17.34 -2.77
C PHE A 51 -6.66 -16.85 -2.72
N LYS A 52 -7.52 -17.46 -1.89
CA LYS A 52 -8.93 -17.04 -1.78
C LYS A 52 -9.04 -15.63 -1.21
N THR A 53 -8.27 -15.33 -0.16
CA THR A 53 -8.23 -14.00 0.43
C THR A 53 -7.54 -12.99 -0.50
N ILE A 54 -6.41 -13.37 -1.12
CA ILE A 54 -5.71 -12.55 -2.14
C ILE A 54 -6.67 -12.15 -3.26
N TYR A 55 -7.38 -13.12 -3.83
CA TYR A 55 -8.34 -12.92 -4.90
C TYR A 55 -9.47 -11.99 -4.47
N ARG A 56 -10.04 -12.18 -3.27
CA ARG A 56 -11.08 -11.29 -2.74
C ARG A 56 -10.60 -9.84 -2.64
N LEU A 57 -9.40 -9.62 -2.09
CA LEU A 57 -8.85 -8.28 -1.85
C LEU A 57 -8.38 -7.57 -3.14
N ASN A 58 -8.06 -8.32 -4.21
CA ASN A 58 -7.65 -7.77 -5.50
C ASN A 58 -8.84 -7.59 -6.47
N PHE A 59 -9.77 -8.56 -6.48
CA PHE A 59 -10.75 -8.74 -7.56
C PHE A 59 -12.20 -8.60 -7.15
N ASP A 60 -12.59 -8.81 -5.88
CA ASP A 60 -13.98 -8.69 -5.44
C ASP A 60 -14.38 -7.22 -5.24
N THR A 61 -14.28 -6.48 -6.33
CA THR A 61 -14.83 -5.12 -6.44
C THR A 61 -16.32 -5.24 -6.74
N SER A 62 -17.12 -4.31 -6.23
CA SER A 62 -18.54 -4.14 -6.58
C SER A 62 -18.83 -4.20 -8.09
N ARG A 63 -17.89 -3.75 -8.93
CA ARG A 63 -17.97 -3.79 -10.38
C ARG A 63 -17.80 -5.22 -10.88
N SER A 64 -16.77 -5.93 -10.41
CA SER A 64 -16.61 -7.37 -10.67
C SER A 64 -17.83 -8.13 -10.18
N SER A 65 -18.30 -7.87 -8.95
CA SER A 65 -19.52 -8.50 -8.44
C SER A 65 -20.74 -8.13 -9.29
N LYS A 66 -20.87 -6.92 -9.85
CA LYS A 66 -22.02 -6.53 -10.70
C LYS A 66 -21.98 -7.16 -12.09
N TYR A 67 -20.82 -7.20 -12.75
CA TYR A 67 -20.68 -7.78 -14.09
C TYR A 67 -20.53 -9.31 -14.06
N LEU A 68 -20.07 -9.89 -12.95
CA LEU A 68 -20.04 -11.34 -12.72
C LEU A 68 -21.34 -11.85 -12.07
N LYS A 69 -22.12 -11.02 -11.37
CA LYS A 69 -23.52 -11.32 -10.98
C LYS A 69 -24.47 -10.83 -12.06
N CYS A 70 -24.60 -11.55 -13.17
CA CYS A 70 -25.66 -11.29 -14.15
C CYS A 70 -26.16 -12.59 -14.82
N SER A 71 -27.35 -13.00 -14.38
CA SER A 71 -28.35 -13.92 -14.96
C SER A 71 -28.06 -15.43 -14.97
N ASP A 72 -28.98 -16.15 -14.30
CA ASP A 72 -29.12 -17.61 -14.08
C ASP A 72 -28.12 -18.28 -13.13
N GLY A 73 -28.57 -18.56 -11.89
CA GLY A 73 -27.74 -18.96 -10.74
C GLY A 73 -26.90 -20.24 -10.87
N LYS A 74 -27.13 -21.08 -11.89
CA LYS A 74 -26.25 -22.25 -12.18
C LYS A 74 -25.13 -21.93 -13.16
N ALA A 75 -25.34 -21.01 -14.10
CA ALA A 75 -24.31 -20.54 -15.02
C ALA A 75 -23.36 -19.56 -14.31
N GLU A 76 -23.89 -18.74 -13.40
CA GLU A 76 -23.15 -17.77 -12.58
C GLU A 76 -22.05 -18.41 -11.72
N ASN A 77 -22.38 -19.50 -11.01
CA ASN A 77 -21.38 -20.22 -10.19
C ASN A 77 -20.24 -20.78 -11.05
N LYS A 78 -20.55 -21.31 -12.23
CA LYS A 78 -19.52 -21.82 -13.15
C LYS A 78 -18.61 -20.71 -13.67
N ILE A 79 -19.16 -19.54 -14.02
CA ILE A 79 -18.37 -18.39 -14.48
C ILE A 79 -17.47 -17.86 -13.35
N CYS A 80 -18.01 -17.71 -12.14
CA CYS A 80 -17.23 -17.26 -11.00
C CYS A 80 -16.13 -18.26 -10.63
N GLU A 81 -16.43 -19.57 -10.63
CA GLU A 81 -15.44 -20.63 -10.41
C GLU A 81 -14.39 -20.70 -11.50
N GLN A 82 -14.78 -20.49 -12.77
CA GLN A 82 -13.84 -20.46 -13.89
C GLN A 82 -12.91 -19.25 -13.74
N ASN A 83 -13.45 -18.06 -13.49
CA ASN A 83 -12.64 -16.86 -13.31
C ASN A 83 -11.69 -16.97 -12.10
N PHE A 84 -12.15 -17.56 -11.00
CA PHE A 84 -11.30 -17.87 -9.85
C PHE A 84 -10.16 -18.83 -10.25
N ARG A 85 -10.47 -19.91 -10.99
CA ARG A 85 -9.47 -20.89 -11.46
C ARG A 85 -8.46 -20.28 -12.42
N GLU A 86 -8.91 -19.45 -13.36
CA GLU A 86 -8.05 -18.74 -14.30
C GLU A 86 -7.09 -17.80 -13.56
N ASN A 87 -7.61 -16.96 -12.66
CA ASN A 87 -6.77 -16.07 -11.86
C ASN A 87 -5.83 -16.83 -10.93
N LYS A 88 -6.28 -17.97 -10.37
CA LYS A 88 -5.41 -18.84 -9.57
C LYS A 88 -4.26 -19.38 -10.41
N THR A 89 -4.56 -19.83 -11.62
CA THR A 89 -3.55 -20.34 -12.57
C THR A 89 -2.56 -19.22 -12.95
N ILE A 90 -3.06 -18.01 -13.24
CA ILE A 90 -2.20 -16.85 -13.53
C ILE A 90 -1.31 -16.53 -12.32
N TYR A 91 -1.89 -16.50 -11.11
CA TYR A 91 -1.14 -16.24 -9.89
C TYR A 91 -0.06 -17.29 -9.64
N GLU A 92 -0.38 -18.58 -9.79
CA GLU A 92 0.57 -19.69 -9.62
C GLU A 92 1.71 -19.63 -10.64
N ASN A 93 1.43 -19.21 -11.87
CA ASN A 93 2.44 -19.10 -12.94
C ASN A 93 3.12 -17.73 -13.03
N ALA A 94 2.72 -16.75 -12.22
CA ALA A 94 3.34 -15.42 -12.24
C ALA A 94 4.84 -15.52 -11.92
N GLU A 95 5.68 -14.97 -12.78
CA GLU A 95 7.12 -14.91 -12.61
C GLU A 95 7.55 -13.64 -11.89
N LEU A 96 8.72 -13.66 -11.25
CA LEU A 96 9.27 -12.45 -10.62
C LEU A 96 9.51 -11.39 -11.70
N ASN A 97 8.90 -10.22 -11.52
CA ASN A 97 9.12 -9.06 -12.36
C ASN A 97 9.11 -7.83 -11.47
N PHE A 98 10.09 -6.94 -11.61
CA PHE A 98 10.18 -5.70 -10.80
C PHE A 98 9.58 -4.47 -11.50
N SER A 99 8.96 -4.66 -12.66
CA SER A 99 8.31 -3.58 -13.40
C SER A 99 7.11 -3.03 -12.63
N PRO A 100 6.89 -1.71 -12.61
CA PRO A 100 5.74 -1.11 -11.95
C PRO A 100 4.40 -1.65 -12.47
N GLY A 101 3.46 -1.91 -11.56
CA GLY A 101 2.06 -2.20 -11.90
C GLY A 101 1.79 -3.62 -12.43
N VAL A 102 2.78 -4.51 -12.39
CA VAL A 102 2.56 -5.93 -12.65
C VAL A 102 1.84 -6.55 -11.44
N ARG A 103 0.76 -7.29 -11.70
CA ARG A 103 -0.02 -7.98 -10.65
C ARG A 103 0.50 -9.39 -10.43
N TRP A 104 0.20 -9.95 -9.27
CA TRP A 104 0.48 -11.33 -8.84
C TRP A 104 1.94 -11.62 -8.50
N VAL A 105 2.84 -10.77 -8.97
CA VAL A 105 4.28 -10.84 -8.67
C VAL A 105 4.59 -10.57 -7.21
N GLU A 106 3.63 -10.01 -6.45
CA GLU A 106 3.78 -9.76 -5.01
C GLU A 106 4.05 -11.02 -4.20
N LYS A 107 3.68 -12.20 -4.72
CA LYS A 107 4.02 -13.49 -4.10
C LYS A 107 5.52 -13.72 -3.95
N HIS A 108 6.33 -13.10 -4.82
CA HIS A 108 7.79 -13.17 -4.77
C HIS A 108 8.39 -12.07 -3.90
N TYR A 109 7.66 -10.98 -3.67
CA TYR A 109 8.12 -9.87 -2.82
C TYR A 109 7.87 -10.13 -1.34
N PHE A 110 6.81 -10.89 -1.02
CA PHE A 110 6.38 -11.18 0.34
C PHE A 110 6.37 -12.68 0.64
N PRO A 111 7.53 -13.37 0.53
CA PRO A 111 7.62 -14.77 0.92
C PRO A 111 7.33 -14.96 2.42
N ALA A 112 7.07 -16.20 2.84
CA ALA A 112 6.65 -16.51 4.19
C ALA A 112 7.65 -16.05 5.27
N SER A 113 8.95 -16.10 4.96
CA SER A 113 10.01 -15.66 5.86
C SER A 113 10.21 -14.14 5.94
N ALA A 114 9.60 -13.35 5.05
CA ALA A 114 9.83 -11.92 4.97
C ALA A 114 9.23 -11.17 6.17
N LEU A 115 9.98 -10.19 6.69
CA LEU A 115 9.50 -9.25 7.68
C LEU A 115 9.03 -7.99 6.98
N VAL A 116 7.86 -7.49 7.36
CA VAL A 116 7.20 -6.39 6.65
C VAL A 116 6.81 -5.28 7.62
N ASP A 117 7.18 -4.05 7.27
CA ASP A 117 6.78 -2.83 7.95
C ASP A 117 5.90 -2.00 7.01
N ILE A 118 4.70 -1.65 7.48
CA ILE A 118 3.66 -0.96 6.70
C ILE A 118 3.56 0.46 7.20
N GLY A 119 3.90 1.42 6.35
CA GLY A 119 3.83 2.84 6.68
C GLY A 119 2.45 3.45 6.46
N GLU A 120 2.37 4.76 6.70
CA GLU A 120 1.13 5.50 6.58
C GLU A 120 0.71 5.68 5.11
N PRO A 121 -0.59 5.53 4.79
CA PRO A 121 -1.09 5.72 3.45
C PRO A 121 -1.01 7.20 3.04
N TYR A 122 -0.73 7.45 1.78
CA TYR A 122 -0.70 8.80 1.21
C TYR A 122 -1.25 8.81 -0.22
N PRO A 123 -1.79 9.93 -0.71
CA PRO A 123 -2.30 10.00 -2.07
C PRO A 123 -1.16 10.11 -3.10
N PRO A 124 -1.35 9.64 -4.35
CA PRO A 124 -0.33 9.81 -5.39
C PRO A 124 0.02 11.28 -5.61
N ALA A 125 1.28 11.52 -6.01
CA ALA A 125 1.67 12.81 -6.55
C ALA A 125 0.85 13.11 -7.82
N ALA A 126 0.50 14.38 -8.02
CA ALA A 126 -0.27 14.80 -9.17
C ALA A 126 0.51 14.56 -10.47
N ALA A 127 -0.10 13.95 -11.48
CA ALA A 127 0.44 13.95 -12.83
C ALA A 127 0.29 15.36 -13.48
N GLY A 128 1.20 16.27 -13.14
CA GLY A 128 1.26 17.63 -13.68
C GLY A 128 0.53 18.69 -12.86
N GLU A 129 0.44 19.89 -13.44
CA GLU A 129 -0.13 21.09 -12.77
C GLU A 129 -1.67 21.19 -12.88
N ASP A 130 -2.32 20.24 -13.56
CA ASP A 130 -3.77 20.22 -13.72
C ASP A 130 -4.48 19.78 -12.42
N ASP A 131 -5.11 20.74 -11.77
CA ASP A 131 -5.86 20.58 -10.53
C ASP A 131 -7.01 19.57 -10.66
N ILE A 132 -7.64 19.40 -11.83
CA ILE A 132 -8.77 18.48 -12.01
C ILE A 132 -8.29 17.03 -12.03
N ASN A 133 -7.27 16.73 -12.83
CA ASN A 133 -6.70 15.39 -12.91
C ASN A 133 -6.04 15.00 -11.58
N SER A 134 -5.33 15.94 -10.94
CA SER A 134 -4.79 15.74 -9.59
C SER A 134 -5.87 15.38 -8.57
N LYS A 135 -6.98 16.13 -8.54
CA LYS A 135 -8.11 15.84 -7.64
C LYS A 135 -8.73 14.48 -7.92
N TYR A 136 -8.81 14.07 -9.19
CA TYR A 136 -9.31 12.75 -9.57
C TYR A 136 -8.37 11.63 -9.10
N GLU A 137 -7.07 11.73 -9.37
CA GLU A 137 -6.08 10.73 -8.96
C GLU A 137 -6.05 10.51 -7.44
N ARG A 138 -6.04 11.62 -6.68
CA ARG A 138 -6.14 11.60 -5.21
C ARG A 138 -7.47 11.03 -4.72
N ALA A 139 -8.53 11.15 -5.51
CA ALA A 139 -9.84 10.61 -5.15
C ALA A 139 -9.95 9.10 -5.41
N VAL A 140 -9.17 8.53 -6.34
CA VAL A 140 -9.35 7.14 -6.80
C VAL A 140 -8.26 6.17 -6.37
N SER A 141 -7.05 6.65 -6.09
CA SER A 141 -5.91 5.81 -5.70
C SER A 141 -5.22 6.35 -4.45
N VAL A 142 -4.65 5.44 -3.66
CA VAL A 142 -3.74 5.75 -2.55
C VAL A 142 -2.58 4.77 -2.56
N PHE A 143 -1.43 5.24 -2.10
CA PHE A 143 -0.21 4.44 -1.96
C PHE A 143 0.01 4.12 -0.49
N VAL A 144 0.38 2.87 -0.22
CA VAL A 144 0.81 2.41 1.10
C VAL A 144 2.27 1.99 0.95
N PRO A 145 3.22 2.70 1.59
CA PRO A 145 4.62 2.32 1.55
C PRO A 145 4.83 1.07 2.42
N VAL A 146 5.53 0.09 1.87
CA VAL A 146 5.81 -1.20 2.50
C VAL A 146 7.31 -1.45 2.43
N LYS A 147 7.96 -1.57 3.58
CA LYS A 147 9.36 -2.00 3.67
C LYS A 147 9.42 -3.49 3.96
N VAL A 148 10.32 -4.18 3.28
CA VAL A 148 10.51 -5.62 3.41
C VAL A 148 11.96 -5.91 3.75
N GLU A 149 12.17 -6.77 4.75
CA GLU A 149 13.44 -7.38 5.08
C GLU A 149 13.37 -8.88 4.79
N TYR A 150 14.42 -9.41 4.15
CA TYR A 150 14.55 -10.82 3.80
C TYR A 150 15.61 -11.49 4.69
N PRO A 151 15.20 -12.07 5.85
CA PRO A 151 16.12 -12.77 6.74
C PRO A 151 16.63 -14.08 6.11
N ASP A 152 15.76 -14.85 5.44
CA ASP A 152 16.12 -16.06 4.70
C ASP A 152 16.53 -15.73 3.26
N GLN A 153 17.74 -16.14 2.88
CA GLN A 153 18.30 -15.88 1.55
C GLN A 153 17.81 -16.84 0.47
N ASN A 154 17.30 -18.02 0.86
CA ASN A 154 16.76 -18.97 -0.10
C ASN A 154 15.46 -18.45 -0.73
N GLU A 155 14.65 -17.75 0.07
CA GLU A 155 13.38 -17.15 -0.37
C GLU A 155 13.52 -15.70 -0.86
N ALA A 156 14.64 -15.04 -0.58
CA ALA A 156 14.88 -13.67 -1.01
C ALA A 156 14.89 -13.54 -2.55
N PRO A 157 14.17 -12.56 -3.11
CA PRO A 157 14.20 -12.30 -4.55
C PRO A 157 15.60 -11.80 -4.97
N SER A 158 15.99 -12.11 -6.21
CA SER A 158 17.26 -11.68 -6.79
C SER A 158 17.05 -10.57 -7.81
N GLN A 159 17.96 -9.60 -7.84
CA GLN A 159 18.06 -8.58 -8.89
C GLN A 159 19.53 -8.45 -9.29
N ASP A 160 19.83 -8.53 -10.58
CA ASP A 160 21.20 -8.50 -11.13
C ASP A 160 22.13 -9.51 -10.42
N ASP A 161 21.67 -10.76 -10.32
CA ASP A 161 22.36 -11.90 -9.67
C ASP A 161 22.69 -11.72 -8.18
N ARG A 162 22.18 -10.66 -7.54
CA ARG A 162 22.35 -10.41 -6.11
C ARG A 162 21.06 -10.59 -5.36
N LYS A 163 21.16 -11.24 -4.19
CA LYS A 163 20.03 -11.43 -3.29
C LYS A 163 19.71 -10.13 -2.56
N ILE A 164 18.44 -9.76 -2.59
CA ILE A 164 17.96 -8.55 -1.93
C ILE A 164 17.93 -8.81 -0.42
N LYS A 165 18.51 -7.90 0.36
CA LYS A 165 18.45 -7.87 1.82
C LYS A 165 17.24 -7.11 2.32
N THR A 166 17.04 -5.90 1.78
CA THR A 166 15.88 -5.05 2.07
C THR A 166 15.40 -4.36 0.80
N ALA A 167 14.10 -4.12 0.70
CA ALA A 167 13.51 -3.30 -0.36
C ALA A 167 12.28 -2.57 0.15
N SER A 168 11.92 -1.48 -0.54
CA SER A 168 10.67 -0.76 -0.34
C SER A 168 9.78 -0.90 -1.57
N PHE A 169 8.48 -1.00 -1.31
CA PHE A 169 7.43 -1.10 -2.30
C PHE A 169 6.36 -0.05 -2.02
N GLU A 170 5.74 0.47 -3.06
CA GLU A 170 4.53 1.27 -2.97
C GLU A 170 3.35 0.42 -3.39
N CYS A 171 2.59 -0.08 -2.42
CA CYS A 171 1.41 -0.86 -2.71
C CYS A 171 0.24 0.06 -3.03
N VAL A 172 -0.32 -0.13 -4.21
CA VAL A 172 -1.34 0.73 -4.80
C VAL A 172 -2.71 0.17 -4.43
N PHE A 173 -3.52 1.02 -3.81
CA PHE A 173 -4.91 0.74 -3.53
C PHE A 173 -5.79 1.64 -4.35
N ARG A 174 -6.89 1.09 -4.84
CA ARG A 174 -7.88 1.83 -5.61
C ARG A 174 -9.23 1.72 -4.92
N LYS A 175 -10.03 2.79 -4.96
CA LYS A 175 -11.35 2.78 -4.34
C LYS A 175 -12.28 1.79 -5.04
N ILE A 176 -12.99 1.01 -4.24
CA ILE A 176 -14.13 0.21 -4.68
C ILE A 176 -15.35 1.14 -4.70
N ARG A 177 -16.06 1.17 -5.82
CA ARG A 177 -17.27 1.98 -6.01
C ARG A 177 -18.44 1.34 -5.29
N GLU A 178 -19.16 1.99 -4.39
CA GLU A 178 -20.44 1.41 -3.94
C GLU A 178 -21.59 2.00 -4.77
N GLY A 179 -22.19 1.19 -5.67
CA GLY A 179 -23.34 1.60 -6.49
C GLY A 179 -23.12 1.63 -8.00
N GLY A 180 -24.17 1.97 -8.75
CA GLY A 180 -24.23 1.86 -10.21
C GLY A 180 -23.62 3.01 -11.02
N ASN A 181 -23.14 4.06 -10.37
CA ASN A 181 -22.68 5.30 -11.02
C ASN A 181 -21.19 5.26 -11.41
N VAL A 182 -20.82 6.07 -12.42
CA VAL A 182 -19.45 6.14 -12.97
C VAL A 182 -18.55 7.09 -12.15
N ARG A 183 -19.13 7.92 -11.27
CA ARG A 183 -18.40 8.90 -10.44
C ARG A 183 -17.98 8.26 -9.12
N VAL A 184 -16.71 8.46 -8.72
CA VAL A 184 -16.20 8.09 -7.39
C VAL A 184 -16.64 9.15 -6.40
N TYR A 185 -17.23 8.73 -5.28
CA TYR A 185 -17.77 9.64 -4.28
C TYR A 185 -16.82 9.78 -3.08
N SER A 186 -16.95 10.88 -2.36
CA SER A 186 -16.17 11.14 -1.15
C SER A 186 -16.46 10.16 -0.01
N HIS A 187 -17.63 9.49 -0.01
CA HIS A 187 -18.03 8.51 0.98
C HIS A 187 -17.68 7.05 0.61
N ASP A 188 -17.07 6.81 -0.56
CA ASP A 188 -16.52 5.50 -0.89
C ASP A 188 -15.27 5.26 -0.01
N ILE A 189 -15.37 4.34 0.94
CA ILE A 189 -14.33 4.06 1.95
C ILE A 189 -13.68 2.68 1.78
N LYS A 190 -14.02 1.92 0.75
CA LYS A 190 -13.46 0.58 0.54
C LYS A 190 -12.33 0.62 -0.48
N TRP A 191 -11.31 -0.18 -0.24
CA TRP A 191 -10.10 -0.26 -1.05
C TRP A 191 -9.88 -1.68 -1.58
N TYR A 192 -9.46 -1.80 -2.84
CA TYR A 192 -8.92 -3.05 -3.36
C TYR A 192 -7.43 -2.90 -3.66
N PHE A 193 -6.69 -3.98 -3.50
CA PHE A 193 -5.28 -4.05 -3.80
C PHE A 193 -5.07 -4.13 -5.31
N ALA A 194 -4.38 -3.15 -5.90
CA ALA A 194 -4.19 -3.04 -7.34
C ALA A 194 -2.81 -3.53 -7.84
N GLY A 195 -1.85 -3.68 -6.92
CA GLY A 195 -0.50 -4.15 -7.15
C GLY A 195 0.50 -3.45 -6.23
N CYS A 196 1.80 -3.79 -6.31
CA CYS A 196 2.85 -2.95 -5.73
C CYS A 196 3.87 -2.49 -6.78
N VAL A 197 4.46 -1.32 -6.54
CA VAL A 197 5.55 -0.76 -7.34
C VAL A 197 6.85 -0.91 -6.57
N PHE A 198 7.85 -1.53 -7.18
CA PHE A 198 9.17 -1.71 -6.58
C PHE A 198 10.00 -0.43 -6.64
N ASN A 199 10.58 -0.02 -5.51
CA ASN A 199 11.51 1.10 -5.46
C ASN A 199 12.96 0.59 -5.52
N ALA A 200 13.53 0.54 -6.73
CA ALA A 200 14.89 0.06 -6.96
C ALA A 200 15.98 0.84 -6.19
N GLN A 201 15.74 2.12 -5.88
CA GLN A 201 16.72 2.95 -5.14
C GLN A 201 16.78 2.61 -3.65
N SER A 202 15.77 1.93 -3.13
CA SER A 202 15.69 1.52 -1.71
C SER A 202 16.36 0.17 -1.43
N VAL A 203 16.85 -0.51 -2.46
CA VAL A 203 17.35 -1.87 -2.37
C VAL A 203 18.71 -1.88 -1.69
N THR A 204 18.85 -2.76 -0.71
CA THR A 204 20.17 -3.14 -0.21
C THR A 204 20.40 -4.62 -0.51
N TYR A 205 21.65 -4.97 -0.79
CA TYR A 205 22.06 -6.34 -1.07
C TYR A 205 22.84 -6.89 0.13
N ARG A 206 22.94 -8.22 0.19
CA ARG A 206 23.93 -8.88 1.06
C ARG A 206 25.25 -9.05 0.34
#